data_AF-A0A1J4Z246-F1
#
_entry.id   AF-A0A1J4Z246-F1
#
_cell.length_a   1.000
_cell.length_b   1.000
_cell.length_c   1.000
_cell.angle_alpha   90.00
_cell.angle_beta   90.00
_cell.angle_gamma   90.00
#
_symmetry.space_group_name_H-M   'P 1'
#
loop_
_entity.id
_entity.type
_entity.pdbx_description
1 polymer ?
#
loop_
_entity_poly.entity_id
_entity_poly.type
_entity_poly.pdbx_seq_one_letter_code
_entity_poly.pdbx_strand_id
1 'polypeptide(L)'
;MKFVVDANVLFSALIKQGTSIEILLNPFFSFYSPDFAYEEFLEHGNEVINKTHRDAEDFIEIDRTLKETINFTSVNYYKDKLPDAMNLALDKDDIDYFALALKLGCCIWSNDKKMKEQDKVIVYSTKELVDEFELG
;
A
#
# COMPACT_ATOMS: atom_id res chain seq x y z
N MET A 1 -5.82 -0.52 13.75
CA MET A 1 -5.89 0.67 12.87
C MET A 1 -5.96 0.22 11.42
N LYS A 2 -6.65 0.96 10.54
CA LYS A 2 -6.78 0.59 9.13
C LYS A 2 -5.88 1.47 8.27
N PHE A 3 -5.27 0.86 7.27
CA PHE A 3 -4.43 1.56 6.31
C PHE A 3 -4.78 1.13 4.89
N VAL A 4 -4.87 2.12 3.99
CA VAL A 4 -4.73 1.88 2.56
C VAL A 4 -3.24 1.88 2.21
N VAL A 5 -2.77 0.81 1.59
CA VAL A 5 -1.36 0.58 1.28
C VAL A 5 -1.10 0.93 -0.19
N ASP A 6 -0.13 1.80 -0.41
CA ASP A 6 0.40 2.15 -1.74
C ASP A 6 1.21 0.99 -2.34
N ALA A 7 1.13 0.79 -3.67
CA ALA A 7 1.96 -0.14 -4.43
C ALA A 7 3.46 -0.02 -4.10
N ASN A 8 3.98 1.19 -3.89
CA ASN A 8 5.38 1.40 -3.52
C ASN A 8 5.79 0.66 -2.24
N VAL A 9 4.86 0.52 -1.29
CA VAL A 9 5.08 -0.23 -0.05
C VAL A 9 5.10 -1.72 -0.34
N LEU A 10 4.22 -2.22 -1.23
CA LEU A 10 4.22 -3.61 -1.68
C LEU A 10 5.55 -3.99 -2.33
N PHE A 11 6.05 -3.14 -3.23
CA PHE A 11 7.36 -3.33 -3.86
C PHE A 11 8.51 -3.25 -2.85
N SER A 12 8.42 -2.35 -1.87
CA SER A 12 9.42 -2.25 -0.80
C SER A 12 9.50 -3.55 0.03
N ALA A 13 8.34 -4.14 0.35
CA ALA A 13 8.27 -5.44 1.02
C ALA A 13 8.89 -6.55 0.16
N LEU A 14 8.73 -6.49 -1.17
CA LEU A 14 9.36 -7.44 -2.10
C LEU A 14 10.89 -7.27 -2.17
N ILE A 15 11.38 -6.03 -2.24
CA ILE A 15 12.81 -5.74 -2.46
C ILE A 15 13.63 -5.92 -1.18
N LYS A 16 13.02 -5.92 0.02
CA LYS A 16 13.77 -6.05 1.27
C LYS A 16 12.92 -6.74 2.34
N GLN A 17 13.36 -7.93 2.79
CA GLN A 17 12.92 -8.45 4.08
C GLN A 17 13.33 -7.44 5.16
N GLY A 18 12.36 -6.95 5.94
CA GLY A 18 12.57 -5.93 6.95
C GLY A 18 11.28 -5.24 7.35
N THR A 19 11.41 -3.98 7.75
CA THR A 19 10.37 -3.18 8.44
C THR A 19 8.99 -3.20 7.77
N SER A 20 8.90 -3.13 6.44
CA SER A 20 7.59 -3.15 5.76
C SER A 20 6.85 -4.47 5.97
N ILE A 21 7.54 -5.61 5.93
CA ILE A 21 6.92 -6.91 6.22
C ILE A 21 6.54 -7.02 7.70
N GLU A 22 7.39 -6.54 8.61
CA GLU A 22 7.09 -6.56 10.06
C GLU A 22 5.84 -5.73 10.38
N ILE A 23 5.69 -4.56 9.76
CA ILE A 23 4.48 -3.73 9.88
C ILE A 23 3.26 -4.46 9.31
N LEU A 24 3.38 -5.07 8.12
CA LEU A 24 2.29 -5.80 7.48
C LEU A 24 1.79 -6.95 8.37
N LEU A 25 2.69 -7.69 9.00
CA LEU A 25 2.35 -8.81 9.87
C LEU A 25 1.82 -8.40 11.25
N ASN A 26 1.74 -7.10 11.55
CA ASN A 26 1.30 -6.63 12.85
C ASN A 26 -0.22 -6.83 13.03
N PRO A 27 -0.67 -7.59 14.06
CA PRO A 27 -2.09 -7.92 14.24
C PRO A 27 -2.96 -6.72 14.65
N PHE A 28 -2.35 -5.61 15.08
CA PHE A 28 -3.09 -4.39 15.41
C PHE A 28 -3.50 -3.59 14.17
N PHE A 29 -2.98 -3.94 12.99
CA PHE A 29 -3.27 -3.26 11.74
C PHE A 29 -4.15 -4.10 10.82
N SER A 30 -4.88 -3.42 9.95
CA SER A 30 -5.65 -4.04 8.89
C SER A 30 -5.40 -3.28 7.61
N PHE A 31 -4.88 -3.99 6.61
CA PHE A 31 -4.42 -3.40 5.38
C PHE A 31 -5.43 -3.61 4.26
N TYR A 32 -5.59 -2.58 3.45
CA TYR A 32 -6.43 -2.54 2.27
C TYR A 32 -5.61 -1.94 1.14
N SER A 33 -5.90 -2.32 -0.10
CA SER A 33 -5.31 -1.67 -1.27
C SER A 33 -6.25 -1.81 -2.45
N PRO A 34 -6.25 -0.90 -3.43
CA PRO A 34 -6.99 -1.11 -4.67
C PRO A 34 -6.51 -2.37 -5.42
N ASP A 35 -7.41 -3.05 -6.14
CA ASP A 35 -7.05 -4.26 -6.92
C ASP A 35 -5.93 -3.98 -7.95
N PHE A 36 -5.94 -2.80 -8.60
CA PHE A 36 -4.93 -2.46 -9.61
C PHE A 36 -3.51 -2.40 -9.02
N ALA A 37 -3.36 -2.05 -7.74
CA ALA A 37 -2.05 -1.99 -7.09
C ALA A 37 -1.42 -3.39 -7.00
N TYR A 38 -2.25 -4.42 -6.86
CA TYR A 38 -1.83 -5.81 -6.89
C TYR A 38 -1.51 -6.29 -8.31
N GLU A 39 -2.28 -5.85 -9.30
CA GLU A 39 -1.99 -6.13 -10.71
C GLU A 39 -0.63 -5.53 -11.12
N GLU A 40 -0.38 -4.27 -10.76
CA GLU A 40 0.89 -3.59 -10.95
C GLU A 40 2.04 -4.33 -10.25
N PHE A 41 1.81 -4.76 -9.00
CA PHE A 41 2.77 -5.57 -8.24
C PHE A 41 3.14 -6.87 -8.96
N LEU A 42 2.17 -7.59 -9.54
CA LEU A 42 2.43 -8.83 -10.27
C LEU A 42 3.16 -8.58 -11.59
N GLU A 43 2.78 -7.55 -12.34
CA GLU A 43 3.40 -7.21 -13.63
C GLU A 43 4.86 -6.83 -13.44
N HIS A 44 5.14 -5.88 -12.53
CA HIS A 44 6.51 -5.41 -12.29
C HIS A 44 7.31 -6.34 -11.39
N GLY A 45 6.68 -7.06 -10.47
CA GLY A 45 7.34 -8.00 -9.57
C GLY A 45 8.08 -9.09 -10.35
N ASN A 46 7.44 -9.64 -11.39
CA ASN A 46 8.08 -10.60 -12.30
C ASN A 46 9.30 -9.99 -13.02
N GLU A 47 9.22 -8.73 -13.46
CA GLU A 47 10.38 -8.06 -14.05
C GLU A 47 11.52 -7.85 -13.05
N VAL A 48 11.19 -7.51 -11.80
CA VAL A 48 12.16 -7.29 -10.72
C VAL A 48 12.90 -8.59 -10.42
N ILE A 49 12.20 -9.73 -10.28
CA ILE A 49 12.83 -11.04 -10.09
C ILE A 49 13.82 -11.32 -11.22
N ASN A 50 13.36 -11.16 -12.47
CA ASN A 50 14.16 -11.42 -13.67
C ASN A 50 15.42 -10.54 -13.74
N LYS A 51 15.36 -9.30 -13.23
CA LYS A 51 16.49 -8.37 -13.23
C LYS A 51 17.42 -8.51 -12.02
N THR A 52 16.90 -8.98 -10.87
CA THR A 52 17.63 -8.94 -9.57
C THR A 52 18.24 -10.27 -9.14
N HIS A 53 18.07 -11.37 -9.91
CA HIS A 53 18.54 -12.72 -9.55
C HIS A 53 17.99 -13.23 -8.21
N ARG A 54 16.83 -12.72 -7.77
CA ARG A 54 16.16 -13.26 -6.57
C ARG A 54 15.56 -14.63 -6.84
N ASP A 55 15.44 -15.41 -5.77
CA ASP A 55 14.79 -16.70 -5.85
C ASP A 55 13.30 -16.52 -6.16
N ALA A 56 12.79 -17.33 -7.10
CA ALA A 56 11.36 -17.34 -7.40
C ALA A 56 10.54 -17.79 -6.19
N GLU A 57 11.14 -18.59 -5.31
CA GLU A 57 10.53 -19.03 -4.04
C GLU A 57 10.26 -17.84 -3.10
N ASP A 58 11.20 -16.90 -2.96
CA ASP A 58 11.01 -15.70 -2.13
C ASP A 58 9.82 -14.85 -2.60
N PHE A 59 9.66 -14.70 -3.92
CA PHE A 59 8.53 -13.94 -4.47
C PHE A 59 7.20 -14.62 -4.18
N ILE A 60 7.13 -15.95 -4.30
CA ILE A 60 5.91 -16.73 -4.01
C ILE A 60 5.52 -16.60 -2.54
N GLU A 61 6.48 -16.63 -1.62
CA GLU A 61 6.21 -16.45 -0.18
C GLU A 61 5.71 -15.03 0.12
N ILE A 62 6.32 -14.02 -0.48
CA ILE A 62 5.90 -12.62 -0.30
C ILE A 62 4.52 -12.40 -0.89
N ASP A 63 4.24 -12.92 -2.10
CA ASP A 63 2.93 -12.85 -2.73
C ASP A 63 1.83 -13.48 -1.86
N ARG A 64 2.09 -14.67 -1.29
CA ARG A 64 1.17 -15.30 -0.33
C ARG A 64 0.94 -14.41 0.89
N THR A 65 2.02 -13.90 1.48
CA THR A 65 1.94 -13.04 2.66
C THR A 65 1.10 -11.80 2.39
N LEU A 66 1.31 -11.13 1.25
CA LEU A 66 0.54 -9.95 0.86
C LEU A 66 -0.95 -10.29 0.68
N LYS A 67 -1.28 -11.38 0.00
CA LYS A 67 -2.69 -11.83 -0.19
C LYS A 67 -3.39 -12.16 1.12
N GLU A 68 -2.69 -12.72 2.09
CA GLU A 68 -3.25 -13.07 3.39
C GLU A 68 -3.41 -11.85 4.30
N THR A 69 -2.57 -10.84 4.11
CA THR A 69 -2.47 -9.67 4.99
C THR A 69 -3.26 -8.46 4.49
N ILE A 70 -3.38 -8.30 3.18
CA ILE A 70 -3.96 -7.11 2.53
C ILE A 70 -5.28 -7.47 1.86
N ASN A 71 -6.30 -6.68 2.17
CA ASN A 71 -7.61 -6.79 1.52
C ASN A 71 -7.62 -5.96 0.24
N PHE A 72 -7.35 -6.61 -0.89
CA PHE A 72 -7.47 -5.99 -2.20
C PHE A 72 -8.95 -5.73 -2.52
N THR A 73 -9.23 -4.49 -2.90
CA THR A 73 -10.58 -3.96 -3.02
C THR A 73 -10.83 -3.40 -4.41
N SER A 74 -11.93 -3.83 -5.02
CA SER A 74 -12.36 -3.36 -6.34
C SER A 74 -12.82 -1.91 -6.33
N VAL A 75 -12.51 -1.20 -7.42
CA VAL A 75 -12.98 0.18 -7.69
C VAL A 75 -14.50 0.33 -7.53
N ASN A 76 -15.28 -0.72 -7.78
CA ASN A 76 -16.73 -0.67 -7.60
C ASN A 76 -17.17 -0.36 -6.16
N TYR A 77 -16.33 -0.67 -5.17
CA TYR A 77 -16.60 -0.41 -3.75
C TYR A 77 -16.43 1.06 -3.36
N TYR A 78 -15.45 1.75 -3.97
CA TYR A 78 -15.04 3.10 -3.58
C TYR A 78 -15.23 4.15 -4.68
N LYS A 79 -15.78 3.78 -5.85
CA LYS A 79 -15.99 4.69 -6.99
C LYS A 79 -16.79 5.96 -6.66
N ASP A 80 -17.67 5.90 -5.66
CA ASP A 80 -18.42 7.06 -5.18
C ASP A 80 -17.53 8.14 -4.54
N LYS A 81 -16.29 7.80 -4.19
CA LYS A 81 -15.29 8.70 -3.61
C LYS A 81 -14.23 9.18 -4.60
N LEU A 82 -14.23 8.67 -5.83
CA LEU A 82 -13.30 9.14 -6.88
C LEU A 82 -13.39 10.66 -7.13
N PRO A 83 -14.58 11.29 -7.21
CA PRO A 83 -14.67 12.74 -7.41
C PRO A 83 -14.05 13.53 -6.25
N ASP A 84 -14.23 13.07 -5.01
CA ASP A 84 -13.63 13.70 -3.83
C ASP A 84 -12.11 13.55 -3.86
N ALA A 85 -11.62 12.36 -4.22
CA ALA A 85 -10.21 12.04 -4.30
C ALA A 85 -9.47 12.79 -5.42
N MET A 86 -10.12 13.04 -6.56
CA MET A 86 -9.56 13.85 -7.65
C MET A 86 -9.21 15.29 -7.22
N ASN A 87 -9.88 15.81 -6.18
CA ASN A 87 -9.56 17.13 -5.64
C ASN A 87 -8.44 17.11 -4.58
N LEU A 88 -8.03 15.92 -4.14
CA LEU A 88 -6.99 15.72 -3.12
C LEU A 88 -5.68 15.26 -3.73
N ALA A 89 -5.77 14.34 -4.69
CA ALA A 89 -4.62 13.75 -5.36
C ALA A 89 -3.94 14.78 -6.27
N LEU A 90 -2.63 14.96 -6.10
CA LEU A 90 -1.82 15.76 -7.02
C LEU A 90 -1.49 14.97 -8.29
N ASP A 91 -1.21 13.68 -8.12
CA ASP A 91 -0.97 12.75 -9.22
C ASP A 91 -2.21 11.87 -9.44
N LYS A 92 -2.54 11.63 -10.71
CA LYS A 92 -3.72 10.85 -11.09
C LYS A 92 -3.68 9.41 -10.56
N ASP A 93 -2.48 8.86 -10.37
CA ASP A 93 -2.28 7.48 -9.95
C ASP A 93 -2.54 7.32 -8.44
N ASP A 94 -2.60 8.43 -7.69
CA ASP A 94 -2.91 8.46 -6.25
C ASP A 94 -4.42 8.45 -5.96
N ILE A 95 -5.25 8.77 -6.97
CA ILE A 95 -6.69 9.02 -6.82
C ILE A 95 -7.39 7.83 -6.15
N ASP A 96 -7.11 6.62 -6.62
CA ASP A 96 -7.79 5.42 -6.10
C ASP A 96 -7.41 5.11 -4.65
N TYR A 97 -6.17 5.38 -4.24
CA TYR A 97 -5.75 5.22 -2.84
C TYR A 97 -6.49 6.20 -1.93
N PHE A 98 -6.59 7.47 -2.34
CA PHE A 98 -7.39 8.46 -1.62
C PHE A 98 -8.88 8.09 -1.59
N ALA A 99 -9.44 7.65 -2.70
CA ALA A 99 -10.85 7.28 -2.78
C ALA A 99 -11.18 6.10 -1.84
N LEU A 100 -10.32 5.08 -1.82
CA LEU A 100 -10.46 3.95 -0.92
C LEU A 100 -10.30 4.37 0.55
N ALA A 101 -9.32 5.24 0.86
CA ALA A 101 -9.10 5.73 2.21
C ALA A 101 -10.29 6.56 2.72
N LEU A 102 -10.84 7.43 1.87
CA LEU A 102 -12.07 8.18 2.14
C LEU A 102 -13.28 7.25 2.34
N LYS A 103 -13.39 6.19 1.54
CA LYS A 103 -14.48 5.22 1.65
C LYS A 103 -14.43 4.43 2.96
N LEU A 104 -13.23 4.03 3.38
CA LEU A 104 -12.99 3.26 4.60
C LEU A 104 -12.87 4.13 5.85
N GLY A 105 -12.70 5.44 5.68
CA GLY A 105 -12.46 6.39 6.78
C GLY A 105 -11.14 6.10 7.50
N CYS A 106 -10.07 5.81 6.75
CA CYS A 106 -8.80 5.37 7.30
C CYS A 106 -7.59 6.13 6.75
N CYS A 107 -6.41 5.82 7.29
CA CYS A 107 -5.15 6.44 6.89
C CYS A 107 -4.59 5.78 5.62
N ILE A 108 -3.64 6.44 4.98
CA ILE A 108 -2.83 5.86 3.90
C ILE A 108 -1.43 5.58 4.45
N TRP A 109 -0.85 4.47 4.02
CA TRP A 109 0.58 4.19 4.18
C TRP A 109 1.26 4.32 2.82
N SER A 110 2.06 5.38 2.68
CA SER A 110 2.89 5.63 1.50
C SER A 110 4.17 6.38 1.90
N ASN A 111 5.26 6.09 1.19
CA ASN A 111 6.50 6.84 1.31
C ASN A 111 6.57 8.03 0.33
N ASP A 112 5.55 8.23 -0.52
CA ASP A 112 5.46 9.41 -1.38
C ASP A 112 5.10 10.65 -0.55
N LYS A 113 5.94 11.68 -0.69
CA LYS A 113 5.75 12.96 0.00
C LYS A 113 4.60 13.76 -0.60
N LYS A 114 4.30 13.60 -1.88
CA LYS A 114 3.22 14.34 -2.56
C LYS A 114 1.84 13.99 -2.01
N MET A 115 1.63 12.72 -1.64
CA MET A 115 0.38 12.29 -0.99
C MET A 115 0.12 12.99 0.36
N LYS A 116 1.14 13.59 0.97
CA LYS A 116 1.03 14.36 2.22
C LYS A 116 0.65 15.82 2.02
N GLU A 117 0.60 16.32 0.79
CA GLU A 117 0.34 17.75 0.52
C GLU A 117 -1.14 18.15 0.69
N GLN A 118 -2.03 17.18 0.94
CA GLN A 118 -3.43 17.38 1.27
C GLN A 118 -3.71 17.20 2.77
N ASP A 119 -4.85 17.72 3.25
CA ASP A 119 -5.19 17.82 4.68
C ASP A 119 -6.37 16.94 5.13
N LYS A 120 -6.99 16.17 4.22
CA LYS A 120 -8.19 15.37 4.52
C LYS A 120 -7.88 13.94 4.97
N VAL A 121 -6.80 13.34 4.48
CA VAL A 121 -6.42 11.96 4.77
C VAL A 121 -5.04 11.96 5.41
N ILE A 122 -4.90 11.32 6.56
CA ILE A 122 -3.60 11.19 7.21
C ILE A 122 -2.77 10.17 6.42
N VAL A 123 -1.57 10.56 6.00
CA VAL A 123 -0.64 9.70 5.28
C VAL A 123 0.61 9.48 6.12
N TYR A 124 0.89 8.21 6.40
CA TYR A 124 2.06 7.76 7.13
C TYR A 124 3.11 7.21 6.18
N SER A 125 4.35 7.62 6.38
CA SER A 125 5.52 6.93 5.85
C SER A 125 5.88 5.74 6.73
N THR A 126 6.66 4.82 6.18
CA THR A 126 7.16 3.65 6.93
C THR A 126 7.91 4.08 8.20
N LYS A 127 8.69 5.17 8.11
CA LYS A 127 9.42 5.71 9.26
C LYS A 127 8.49 6.22 10.35
N GLU A 128 7.43 6.94 10.00
CA GLU A 128 6.48 7.45 10.99
C GLU A 128 5.66 6.32 11.61
N LEU A 129 5.31 5.26 10.87
CA LEU A 129 4.67 4.08 11.46
C LEU A 129 5.58 3.43 12.51
N VAL A 130 6.88 3.32 12.24
CA VAL A 130 7.85 2.80 13.21
C VAL A 130 7.93 3.70 14.44
N ASP A 131 8.13 5.00 14.23
CA ASP A 131 8.36 5.96 15.31
C ASP A 131 7.09 6.16 16.17
N GLU A 132 5.89 6.17 15.58
CA GLU A 132 4.63 6.45 16.28
C GLU A 132 4.03 5.23 17.00
N PHE A 133 4.25 4.03 16.45
CA PHE A 133 3.72 2.80 17.02
C PHE A 133 4.78 1.96 17.75
N GLU A 134 5.97 2.54 17.99
CA GLU A 134 7.11 1.90 18.66
C GLU A 134 7.42 0.51 18.08
N LEU A 135 7.37 0.38 16.75
CA LEU A 135 7.55 -0.89 16.06
C LEU A 135 9.06 -1.16 15.92
N GLY A 136 9.63 -1.95 16.83
CA GLY A 136 11.04 -2.33 16.84
C GLY A 136 11.37 -3.41 17.86
#